data_AF-A0A087U4D2-F1
#
_entry.id   AF-A0A087U4D2-F1
#
_cell.length_a   1.000
_cell.length_b   1.000
_cell.length_c   1.000
_cell.angle_alpha   90.00
_cell.angle_beta   90.00
_cell.angle_gamma   90.00
#
_symmetry.space_group_name_H-M   'P 1'
#
loop_
_entity.id
_entity.type
_entity.pdbx_description
1 polymer ?
#
loop_
_entity_poly.entity_id
_entity_poly.type
_entity_poly.pdbx_seq_one_letter_code
_entity_poly.pdbx_strand_id
1 'polypeptide(L)'
;MNLVGTTNSNVESPERNKFLEKVISLSSKILKYLSVDEAADQHAKDFIHASMPPHLTLREKSRSIYGHGEEWENGRIVNVTELNPDSKIRLIRKRAARLVAEDNHLRIYHSMENSKVHKEFEAKYFDVEAEFVHAIDMLFHTYPEYIFIDDLPLDSLEEKVAFAQEMYNGGLLMTEEPLVPIE
;
A
#
# COMPACT_ATOMS: atom_id res chain seq x y z
N MET A 1 28.89 -33.50 20.43
CA MET A 1 28.61 -32.17 21.02
C MET A 1 29.80 -31.58 21.80
N ASN A 2 31.03 -32.12 21.66
CA ASN A 2 32.15 -31.79 22.56
C ASN A 2 33.12 -30.72 22.02
N LEU A 3 32.80 -30.05 20.90
CA LEU A 3 33.74 -29.17 20.17
C LEU A 3 33.35 -27.67 20.21
N VAL A 4 32.12 -27.37 20.61
CA VAL A 4 31.54 -26.01 20.67
C VAL A 4 30.87 -25.78 22.02
N GLY A 5 30.58 -24.53 22.36
CA GLY A 5 30.08 -24.12 23.67
C GLY A 5 31.14 -23.40 24.53
N THR A 6 30.68 -22.75 25.61
CA THR A 6 31.51 -21.87 26.47
C THR A 6 32.69 -22.59 27.10
N THR A 7 32.53 -23.86 27.47
CA THR A 7 33.61 -24.69 28.02
C THR A 7 34.70 -25.03 27.00
N ASN A 8 34.41 -24.93 25.71
CA ASN A 8 35.32 -25.26 24.60
C ASN A 8 35.71 -24.02 23.78
N SER A 9 35.51 -22.80 24.30
CA SER A 9 35.74 -21.56 23.54
C SER A 9 37.21 -21.32 23.20
N ASN A 10 38.11 -21.73 24.10
CA ASN A 10 39.55 -21.55 24.01
C ASN A 10 40.27 -22.79 23.46
N VAL A 11 39.53 -23.83 23.08
CA VAL A 11 40.12 -25.07 22.54
C VAL A 11 40.42 -24.87 21.06
N GLU A 12 41.71 -24.84 20.72
CA GLU A 12 42.17 -24.84 19.33
C GLU A 12 42.09 -26.26 18.76
N SER A 13 41.05 -26.52 17.96
CA SER A 13 40.88 -27.78 17.24
C SER A 13 40.58 -27.49 15.76
N PRO A 14 41.24 -28.20 14.82
CA PRO A 14 40.93 -28.08 13.39
C PRO A 14 39.49 -28.51 13.07
N GLU A 15 38.89 -29.39 13.87
CA GLU A 15 37.50 -29.83 13.72
C GLU A 15 36.52 -28.72 14.13
N ARG A 16 36.86 -27.96 15.19
CA ARG A 16 36.11 -26.77 15.61
C ARG A 16 36.18 -25.70 14.52
N ASN A 17 37.35 -25.46 13.92
CA ASN A 17 37.49 -24.49 12.83
C ASN A 17 36.64 -24.89 11.61
N LYS A 18 36.71 -26.16 11.18
CA LYS A 18 35.84 -26.68 10.11
C LYS A 18 34.35 -26.52 10.41
N PHE A 19 33.95 -26.71 11.67
CA PHE A 19 32.56 -26.49 12.10
C PHE A 19 32.16 -25.01 11.99
N LEU A 20 32.99 -24.08 12.48
CA LEU A 20 32.73 -22.65 12.41
C LEU A 20 32.71 -22.15 10.96
N GLU A 21 33.65 -22.58 10.13
CA GLU A 21 33.65 -22.31 8.68
C GLU A 21 32.37 -22.81 8.03
N LYS A 22 31.90 -24.00 8.41
CA LYS A 22 30.65 -24.54 7.89
C LYS A 22 29.46 -23.67 8.30
N VAL A 23 29.37 -23.26 9.58
CA VAL A 23 28.31 -22.35 10.06
C VAL A 23 28.32 -21.03 9.29
N ILE A 24 29.49 -20.38 9.18
CA ILE A 24 29.63 -19.13 8.43
C ILE A 24 29.18 -19.34 6.98
N SER A 25 29.64 -20.41 6.33
CA SER A 25 29.28 -20.71 4.94
C SER A 25 27.77 -20.93 4.75
N LEU A 26 27.10 -21.54 5.73
CA LEU A 26 25.65 -21.75 5.71
C LEU A 26 24.90 -20.44 5.97
N SER A 27 25.33 -19.65 6.96
CA SER A 27 24.78 -18.32 7.24
C SER A 27 24.89 -17.40 6.03
N SER A 28 26.02 -17.39 5.32
CA SER A 28 26.16 -16.64 4.07
C SER A 28 25.25 -17.15 2.96
N LYS A 29 24.91 -18.45 2.94
CA LYS A 29 23.95 -19.00 1.98
C LYS A 29 22.52 -18.59 2.29
N ILE A 30 22.15 -18.39 3.55
CA ILE A 30 20.80 -17.93 3.95
C ILE A 30 20.47 -16.60 3.27
N LEU A 31 21.44 -15.70 3.13
CA LEU A 31 21.24 -14.40 2.46
C LEU A 31 20.76 -14.53 1.00
N LYS A 32 21.01 -15.67 0.33
CA LYS A 32 20.53 -15.92 -1.04
C LYS A 32 19.06 -16.33 -1.11
N TYR A 33 18.49 -16.75 0.01
CA TYR A 33 17.11 -17.22 0.12
C TYR A 33 16.23 -16.24 0.90
N LEU A 34 16.80 -15.14 1.40
CA LEU A 34 16.07 -14.13 2.15
C LEU A 34 15.46 -13.13 1.17
N SER A 35 14.13 -13.02 1.17
CA SER A 35 13.40 -11.98 0.45
C SER A 35 13.43 -10.69 1.27
N VAL A 36 14.33 -9.77 0.90
CA VAL A 36 14.46 -8.46 1.58
C VAL A 36 13.20 -7.61 1.34
N ASP A 37 12.62 -7.69 0.15
CA ASP A 37 11.45 -6.91 -0.23
C ASP A 37 10.20 -7.34 0.55
N GLU A 38 9.95 -8.65 0.70
CA GLU A 38 8.86 -9.16 1.53
C GLU A 38 9.01 -8.72 3.00
N ALA A 39 10.24 -8.80 3.55
CA ALA A 39 10.50 -8.32 4.90
C ALA A 39 10.26 -6.81 5.04
N ALA A 40 10.63 -6.03 4.02
CA ALA A 40 10.37 -4.59 3.99
C ALA A 40 8.87 -4.28 3.89
N ASP A 41 8.12 -5.06 3.11
CA ASP A 41 6.67 -4.90 2.97
C ASP A 41 5.92 -5.27 4.25
N GLN A 42 6.30 -6.36 4.92
CA GLN A 42 5.74 -6.71 6.23
C GLN A 42 6.00 -5.62 7.26
N HIS A 43 7.21 -5.05 7.28
CA HIS A 43 7.51 -3.92 8.15
C HIS A 43 6.71 -2.66 7.78
N ALA A 44 6.53 -2.39 6.48
CA ALA A 44 5.75 -1.26 6.01
C ALA A 44 4.27 -1.41 6.36
N LYS A 45 3.70 -2.63 6.27
CA LYS A 45 2.35 -2.96 6.73
C LYS A 45 2.19 -2.67 8.22
N ASP A 46 3.12 -3.12 9.06
CA ASP A 46 3.11 -2.83 10.49
C ASP A 46 3.18 -1.32 10.78
N PHE A 47 4.00 -0.60 10.02
CA PHE A 47 4.10 0.86 10.11
C PHE A 47 2.78 1.55 9.73
N ILE A 48 2.13 1.13 8.64
CA ILE A 48 0.82 1.66 8.21
C ILE A 48 -0.24 1.38 9.28
N HIS A 49 -0.29 0.16 9.83
CA HIS A 49 -1.23 -0.20 10.90
C HIS A 49 -1.04 0.62 12.17
N ALA A 50 0.21 0.93 12.53
CA ALA A 50 0.55 1.76 13.68
C ALA A 50 0.38 3.28 13.44
N SER A 51 0.21 3.71 12.20
CA SER A 51 0.18 5.12 11.82
C SER A 51 -1.13 5.79 12.22
N MET A 52 -1.07 7.09 12.53
CA MET A 52 -2.26 7.91 12.69
C MET A 52 -3.00 8.06 11.35
N PRO A 53 -4.34 8.24 11.37
CA PRO A 53 -5.05 8.64 10.17
C PRO A 53 -4.52 9.99 9.66
N PRO A 54 -4.35 10.16 8.34
CA PRO A 54 -3.80 11.38 7.79
C PRO A 54 -4.76 12.55 8.01
N HIS A 55 -4.19 13.68 8.41
CA HIS A 55 -4.92 14.93 8.47
C HIS A 55 -4.96 15.59 7.09
N LEU A 56 -6.10 15.45 6.39
CA LEU A 56 -6.28 16.02 5.05
C LEU A 56 -6.45 17.54 5.08
N THR A 57 -5.77 18.21 4.17
CA THR A 57 -5.91 19.65 3.95
C THR A 57 -7.26 19.97 3.32
N LEU A 58 -7.70 21.23 3.37
CA LEU A 58 -8.95 21.66 2.73
C LEU A 58 -8.95 21.35 1.23
N ARG A 59 -7.81 21.53 0.55
CA ARG A 59 -7.64 21.22 -0.88
C ARG A 59 -7.78 19.73 -1.18
N GLU A 60 -7.33 18.87 -0.28
CA GLU A 60 -7.47 17.41 -0.46
C GLU A 60 -8.90 16.96 -0.23
N LYS A 61 -9.54 17.46 0.83
CA LYS A 61 -10.95 17.19 1.08
C LYS A 61 -11.83 17.67 -0.06
N SER A 62 -11.56 18.86 -0.61
CA SER A 62 -12.37 19.41 -1.71
C SER A 62 -12.21 18.69 -3.06
N ARG A 63 -11.33 17.69 -3.15
CA ARG A 63 -10.98 16.97 -4.38
C ARG A 63 -10.97 15.45 -4.17
N SER A 64 -11.58 14.98 -3.09
CA SER A 64 -11.68 13.57 -2.73
C SER A 64 -13.04 13.30 -2.10
N ILE A 65 -13.35 12.02 -1.89
CA ILE A 65 -14.59 11.56 -1.28
C ILE A 65 -14.83 12.17 0.13
N TYR A 66 -13.78 12.63 0.82
CA TYR A 66 -13.86 13.20 2.17
C TYR A 66 -14.49 14.59 2.25
N GLY A 67 -14.71 15.26 1.11
CA GLY A 67 -15.37 16.57 1.06
C GLY A 67 -16.18 16.82 -0.21
N HIS A 68 -16.10 15.95 -1.21
CA HIS A 68 -16.97 15.90 -2.39
C HIS A 68 -17.44 14.46 -2.58
N GLY A 69 -18.40 14.05 -1.75
CA GLY A 69 -19.08 12.76 -1.83
C GLY A 69 -20.59 12.93 -1.77
N GLU A 70 -21.30 11.82 -1.92
CA GLU A 70 -22.76 11.78 -1.89
C GLU A 70 -23.29 12.20 -0.51
N GLU A 71 -24.28 13.08 -0.51
CA GLU A 71 -24.91 13.58 0.72
C GLU A 71 -26.42 13.36 0.69
N TRP A 72 -27.01 13.12 1.86
CA TRP A 72 -28.46 13.02 2.00
C TRP A 72 -29.05 14.39 2.31
N GLU A 73 -29.81 14.94 1.36
CA GLU A 73 -30.48 16.23 1.52
C GLU A 73 -31.96 16.12 1.10
N ASN A 74 -32.85 16.59 1.98
CA ASN A 74 -34.29 16.70 1.69
C ASN A 74 -34.95 15.40 1.16
N GLY A 75 -34.48 14.23 1.64
CA GLY A 75 -35.03 12.94 1.24
C GLY A 75 -34.51 12.41 -0.10
N ARG A 76 -33.44 12.99 -0.64
CA ARG A 76 -32.75 12.57 -1.86
C ARG A 76 -31.25 12.57 -1.65
N ILE A 77 -30.54 11.81 -2.48
CA ILE A 77 -29.09 11.85 -2.56
C ILE A 77 -28.73 13.01 -3.50
N VAL A 78 -27.83 13.88 -3.04
CA VAL A 78 -27.26 15.01 -3.79
C VAL A 78 -25.74 14.83 -3.86
N ASN A 79 -25.05 15.63 -4.68
CA ASN A 79 -23.59 15.56 -4.85
C ASN A 79 -23.07 14.21 -5.37
N VAL A 80 -23.89 13.51 -6.17
CA VAL A 80 -23.43 12.32 -6.91
C VAL A 80 -22.40 12.78 -7.93
N THR A 81 -21.19 12.20 -7.85
CA THR A 81 -20.07 12.58 -8.71
C THR A 81 -19.50 11.33 -9.36
N GLU A 82 -19.27 11.40 -10.67
CA GLU A 82 -18.62 10.34 -11.44
C GLU A 82 -17.32 10.85 -12.05
N LEU A 83 -16.34 9.96 -12.14
CA LEU A 83 -15.09 10.23 -12.83
C LEU A 83 -15.27 10.06 -14.34
N ASN A 84 -14.74 11.02 -15.10
CA ASN A 84 -14.65 10.94 -16.55
C ASN A 84 -13.26 10.43 -16.98
N PRO A 85 -13.13 9.79 -18.16
CA PRO A 85 -11.83 9.33 -18.67
C PRO A 85 -10.74 10.40 -18.78
N ASP A 86 -11.13 11.65 -19.04
CA ASP A 86 -10.26 12.83 -19.11
C ASP A 86 -9.96 13.45 -17.73
N SER A 87 -10.55 12.90 -16.67
CA SER A 87 -10.24 13.30 -15.29
C SER A 87 -8.83 12.88 -14.95
N LYS A 88 -8.13 13.79 -14.26
CA LYS A 88 -6.79 13.52 -13.76
C LYS A 88 -6.82 13.15 -12.30
N ILE A 89 -6.14 12.05 -11.97
CA ILE A 89 -6.13 11.45 -10.64
C ILE A 89 -4.70 11.28 -10.12
N ARG A 90 -4.58 11.19 -8.79
CA ARG A 90 -3.37 10.72 -8.10
C ARG A 90 -3.73 10.20 -6.71
N LEU A 91 -2.80 9.49 -6.07
CA LEU A 91 -2.94 9.13 -4.65
C LEU A 91 -3.07 10.39 -3.79
N ILE A 92 -3.98 10.40 -2.80
CA ILE A 92 -4.11 11.50 -1.84
C ILE A 92 -2.79 11.66 -1.06
N ARG A 93 -2.28 10.53 -0.55
CA ARG A 93 -1.04 10.42 0.22
C ARG A 93 -0.34 9.09 -0.05
N LYS A 94 0.74 9.10 -0.83
CA LYS A 94 1.57 7.91 -1.06
C LYS A 94 2.03 7.22 0.23
N ARG A 95 2.33 7.98 1.29
CA ARG A 95 2.78 7.44 2.58
C ARG A 95 1.67 6.82 3.44
N ALA A 96 0.41 7.04 3.09
CA ALA A 96 -0.74 6.49 3.81
C ALA A 96 -1.23 5.16 3.22
N ALA A 97 -0.57 4.65 2.18
CA ALA A 97 -0.90 3.40 1.53
C ALA A 97 0.35 2.58 1.19
N ARG A 98 0.25 1.25 1.17
CA ARG A 98 1.32 0.33 0.79
C ARG A 98 0.73 -0.89 0.08
N LEU A 99 1.21 -1.16 -1.14
CA LEU A 99 0.95 -2.42 -1.83
C LEU A 99 1.82 -3.53 -1.20
N VAL A 100 1.22 -4.65 -0.85
CA VAL A 100 1.87 -5.80 -0.21
C VAL A 100 1.36 -7.09 -0.87
N ALA A 101 2.27 -8.01 -1.18
CA ALA A 101 1.94 -9.36 -1.61
C ALA A 101 1.93 -10.33 -0.41
N GLU A 102 0.80 -10.98 -0.13
CA GLU A 102 0.64 -11.96 0.95
C GLU A 102 -0.16 -13.16 0.46
N ASP A 103 0.32 -14.38 0.67
CA ASP A 103 -0.41 -15.62 0.36
C ASP A 103 -1.01 -15.68 -1.06
N ASN A 104 -0.27 -15.23 -2.07
CA ASN A 104 -0.72 -15.07 -3.47
C ASN A 104 -1.83 -14.02 -3.69
N HIS A 105 -2.12 -13.17 -2.71
CA HIS A 105 -3.02 -12.03 -2.83
C HIS A 105 -2.22 -10.74 -2.83
N LEU A 106 -2.67 -9.76 -3.59
CA LEU A 106 -2.13 -8.39 -3.54
C LEU A 106 -3.12 -7.52 -2.77
N ARG A 107 -2.59 -6.73 -1.84
CA ARG A 107 -3.38 -5.89 -0.95
C ARG A 107 -2.80 -4.50 -0.84
N ILE A 108 -3.66 -3.49 -0.86
CA ILE A 108 -3.25 -2.12 -0.50
C ILE A 108 -3.66 -1.88 0.95
N TYR A 109 -2.70 -1.97 1.86
CA TYR A 109 -2.87 -1.52 3.24
C TYR A 109 -2.88 0.00 3.31
N HIS A 110 -3.75 0.59 4.11
CA HIS A 110 -3.82 2.05 4.24
C HIS A 110 -4.12 2.51 5.67
N SER A 111 -3.73 3.75 5.98
CA SER A 111 -3.99 4.38 7.28
C SER A 111 -5.18 5.33 7.26
N MET A 112 -5.88 5.47 6.14
CA MET A 112 -6.98 6.45 5.99
C MET A 112 -8.12 6.23 7.01
N GLU A 113 -8.37 4.97 7.37
CA GLU A 113 -9.42 4.56 8.31
C GLU A 113 -8.87 4.22 9.71
N ASN A 114 -7.60 4.50 9.97
CA ASN A 114 -7.03 4.21 11.29
C ASN A 114 -7.70 5.07 12.37
N SER A 115 -7.85 4.49 13.56
CA SER A 115 -8.23 5.25 14.74
C SER A 115 -7.09 6.15 15.21
N LYS A 116 -7.43 7.17 16.02
CA LYS A 116 -6.45 7.95 16.78
C LYS A 116 -5.92 7.18 17.99
N VAL A 117 -6.55 6.05 18.34
CA VAL A 117 -6.08 5.11 19.36
C VAL A 117 -5.20 4.06 18.68
N HIS A 118 -4.00 3.83 19.23
CA HIS A 118 -3.00 2.96 18.63
C HIS A 118 -3.52 1.54 18.43
N LYS A 119 -3.55 1.08 17.17
CA LYS A 119 -3.98 -0.27 16.76
C LYS A 119 -5.30 -0.73 17.39
N GLU A 120 -6.26 0.18 17.53
CA GLU A 120 -7.59 -0.14 18.07
C GLU A 120 -8.34 -1.17 17.21
N PHE A 121 -8.15 -1.10 15.89
CA PHE A 121 -8.74 -2.01 14.91
C PHE A 121 -7.66 -2.75 14.13
N GLU A 122 -8.04 -3.85 13.50
CA GLU A 122 -7.21 -4.56 12.54
C GLU A 122 -6.82 -3.68 11.34
N ALA A 123 -5.67 -3.97 10.74
CA ALA A 123 -5.18 -3.24 9.59
C ALA A 123 -6.17 -3.32 8.42
N LYS A 124 -6.57 -2.16 7.89
CA LYS A 124 -7.49 -2.04 6.76
C LYS A 124 -6.73 -2.15 5.44
N TYR A 125 -7.37 -2.81 4.48
CA TYR A 125 -6.83 -3.01 3.15
C TYR A 125 -7.92 -3.13 2.10
N PHE A 126 -7.53 -2.87 0.85
CA PHE A 126 -8.27 -3.25 -0.34
C PHE A 126 -7.60 -4.47 -0.96
N ASP A 127 -8.37 -5.49 -1.33
CA ASP A 127 -7.87 -6.58 -2.16
C ASP A 127 -7.70 -6.08 -3.60
N VAL A 128 -6.60 -6.50 -4.24
CA VAL A 128 -6.22 -6.07 -5.58
C VAL A 128 -6.21 -7.27 -6.49
N GLU A 129 -7.00 -7.18 -7.56
CA GLU A 129 -6.96 -8.16 -8.64
C GLU A 129 -5.67 -8.03 -9.45
N ALA A 130 -5.17 -9.16 -9.97
CA ALA A 130 -3.90 -9.22 -10.68
C ALA A 130 -3.84 -8.29 -11.91
N GLU A 131 -5.00 -8.02 -12.53
CA GLU A 131 -5.16 -7.10 -13.65
C GLU A 131 -4.91 -5.63 -13.28
N PHE A 132 -5.16 -5.22 -12.03
CA PHE A 132 -5.02 -3.82 -11.60
C PHE A 132 -3.62 -3.46 -11.09
N VAL A 133 -2.72 -4.43 -11.00
CA VAL A 133 -1.38 -4.25 -10.38
C VAL A 133 -0.56 -3.18 -11.08
N HIS A 134 -0.53 -3.20 -12.41
CA HIS A 134 0.23 -2.23 -13.19
C HIS A 134 -0.35 -0.81 -13.06
N ALA A 135 -1.66 -0.67 -12.93
CA ALA A 135 -2.31 0.62 -12.71
C ALA A 135 -1.96 1.19 -11.33
N ILE A 136 -1.96 0.34 -10.29
CA ILE A 136 -1.56 0.71 -8.94
C ILE A 136 -0.08 1.08 -8.91
N ASP A 137 0.79 0.26 -9.49
CA ASP A 137 2.22 0.55 -9.57
C ASP A 137 2.46 1.91 -10.22
N MET A 138 1.77 2.20 -11.32
CA MET A 138 1.88 3.50 -11.98
C MET A 138 1.49 4.64 -11.03
N LEU A 139 0.34 4.55 -10.33
CA LEU A 139 -0.10 5.55 -9.35
C LEU A 139 0.91 5.78 -8.21
N PHE A 140 1.56 4.71 -7.73
CA PHE A 140 2.60 4.83 -6.69
C PHE A 140 3.89 5.46 -7.21
N HIS A 141 4.27 5.19 -8.46
CA HIS A 141 5.51 5.69 -9.06
C HIS A 141 5.38 7.12 -9.60
N THR A 142 4.20 7.54 -10.05
CA THR A 142 3.97 8.88 -10.58
C THR A 142 3.68 9.92 -9.49
N TYR A 143 3.25 9.52 -8.28
CA TYR A 143 3.03 10.46 -7.19
C TYR A 143 4.26 11.35 -6.91
N PRO A 144 4.10 12.68 -6.80
CA PRO A 144 2.83 13.41 -6.59
C PRO A 144 2.15 13.92 -7.87
N GLU A 145 2.63 13.54 -9.04
CA GLU A 145 2.07 14.00 -10.31
C GLU A 145 0.69 13.40 -10.58
N TYR A 146 -0.11 14.15 -11.33
CA TYR A 146 -1.41 13.72 -11.81
C TYR A 146 -1.28 12.99 -13.14
N ILE A 147 -2.10 11.95 -13.31
CA ILE A 147 -2.21 11.18 -14.56
C ILE A 147 -3.67 11.18 -15.03
N PHE A 148 -3.90 11.06 -16.33
CA PHE A 148 -5.25 10.85 -16.84
C PHE A 148 -5.74 9.44 -16.52
N ILE A 149 -7.04 9.28 -16.30
CA ILE A 149 -7.64 7.94 -16.16
C ILE A 149 -7.42 7.13 -17.43
N ASP A 150 -7.51 7.76 -18.61
CA ASP A 150 -7.23 7.08 -19.88
C ASP A 150 -5.77 6.59 -20.04
N ASP A 151 -4.82 7.15 -19.29
CA ASP A 151 -3.42 6.70 -19.32
C ASP A 151 -3.17 5.44 -18.45
N LEU A 152 -4.17 4.98 -17.68
CA LEU A 152 -4.04 3.77 -16.87
C LEU A 152 -3.76 2.54 -17.76
N PRO A 153 -2.80 1.67 -17.41
CA PRO A 153 -2.44 0.48 -18.17
C PRO A 153 -3.44 -0.66 -17.91
N LEU A 154 -4.69 -0.44 -18.32
CA LEU A 154 -5.79 -1.41 -18.28
C LEU A 154 -6.42 -1.54 -19.67
N ASP A 155 -7.13 -2.65 -19.91
CA ASP A 155 -7.51 -3.09 -21.24
C ASP A 155 -8.64 -2.23 -21.86
N SER A 156 -9.63 -1.83 -21.07
CA SER A 156 -10.77 -1.03 -21.53
C SER A 156 -10.92 0.30 -20.78
N LEU A 157 -11.58 1.28 -21.41
CA LEU A 157 -11.84 2.58 -20.79
C LEU A 157 -12.79 2.45 -19.60
N GLU A 158 -13.77 1.55 -19.73
CA GLU A 158 -14.74 1.23 -18.69
C GLU A 158 -14.05 0.67 -17.44
N GLU A 159 -13.09 -0.24 -17.59
CA GLU A 159 -12.28 -0.76 -16.48
C GLU A 159 -11.42 0.33 -15.84
N LYS A 160 -10.80 1.20 -16.65
CA LYS A 160 -10.01 2.33 -16.13
C LYS A 160 -10.85 3.25 -15.24
N VAL A 161 -12.04 3.62 -15.71
CA VAL A 161 -12.96 4.48 -14.96
C VAL A 161 -13.48 3.75 -13.72
N ALA A 162 -13.88 2.48 -13.83
CA ALA A 162 -14.37 1.69 -12.70
C ALA A 162 -13.30 1.55 -11.59
N PHE A 163 -12.07 1.19 -11.96
CA PHE A 163 -10.94 1.10 -11.04
C PHE A 163 -10.66 2.45 -10.36
N ALA A 164 -10.62 3.54 -11.15
CA ALA A 164 -10.40 4.87 -10.60
C ALA A 164 -11.53 5.28 -9.64
N GLN A 165 -12.78 4.96 -9.97
CA GLN A 165 -13.95 5.28 -9.15
C GLN A 165 -13.92 4.50 -7.83
N GLU A 166 -13.59 3.22 -7.87
CA GLU A 166 -13.46 2.39 -6.66
C GLU A 166 -12.37 2.94 -5.72
N MET A 167 -11.19 3.26 -6.27
CA MET A 167 -10.08 3.81 -5.49
C MET A 167 -10.35 5.23 -4.97
N TYR A 168 -11.14 6.03 -5.70
CA TYR A 168 -11.62 7.33 -5.24
C TYR A 168 -12.62 7.20 -4.09
N ASN A 169 -13.61 6.31 -4.24
CA ASN A 169 -14.62 6.02 -3.22
C ASN A 169 -13.99 5.41 -1.96
N GLY A 170 -12.96 4.57 -2.12
CA GLY A 170 -12.13 4.05 -1.04
C GLY A 170 -11.22 5.11 -0.39
N GLY A 171 -11.25 6.36 -0.86
CA GLY A 171 -10.52 7.48 -0.28
C GLY A 171 -9.00 7.42 -0.49
N LEU A 172 -8.53 6.66 -1.48
CA LEU A 172 -7.10 6.58 -1.80
C LEU A 172 -6.70 7.57 -2.89
N LEU A 173 -7.64 7.99 -3.73
CA LEU A 173 -7.40 8.95 -4.81
C LEU A 173 -8.02 10.32 -4.56
N MET A 174 -7.44 11.31 -5.24
CA MET A 174 -8.03 12.63 -5.42
C MET A 174 -7.86 13.10 -6.85
N THR A 175 -8.74 14.00 -7.27
CA THR A 175 -8.75 14.60 -8.60
C THR A 175 -7.90 15.87 -8.66
N GLU A 176 -7.51 16.26 -9.88
CA GLU A 176 -6.81 17.54 -10.10
C GLU A 176 -7.73 18.72 -9.79
N GLU A 177 -8.99 18.65 -10.21
CA GLU A 177 -10.02 19.65 -9.91
C GLU A 177 -11.23 19.02 -9.23
N PRO A 178 -12.00 19.77 -8.41
CA PRO A 178 -13.19 19.26 -7.76
C PRO A 178 -14.19 18.69 -8.77
N LEU A 179 -14.78 17.54 -8.45
CA LEU A 179 -15.80 16.94 -9.29
C LEU A 179 -17.09 17.75 -9.22
N VAL A 180 -17.72 17.90 -10.38
CA VAL A 180 -19.01 18.57 -10.52
C VAL A 180 -20.11 17.53 -10.31
N PRO A 181 -21.07 17.77 -9.40
CA PRO A 181 -22.22 16.90 -9.23
C PRO A 181 -23.02 16.71 -10.51
N ILE A 182 -23.51 15.50 -10.72
CA ILE A 182 -24.51 15.18 -11.74
C ILE A 182 -25.88 15.64 -11.20
N GLU A 183 -26.66 16.32 -12.05
CA GLU A 183 -28.02 16.78 -11.73
C GLU A 183 -29.07 15.65 -11.74
#